data_AF-A0A371BW12-F1
#
_entry.id   AF-A0A371BW12-F1
#
_cell.length_a   1.000
_cell.length_b   1.000
_cell.length_c   1.000
_cell.angle_alpha   90.00
_cell.angle_beta   90.00
_cell.angle_gamma   90.00
#
_symmetry.space_group_name_H-M   'P 1'
#
loop_
_entity.id
_entity.type
_entity.pdbx_description
1 polymer ?
#
loop_
_entity_poly.entity_id
_entity_poly.type
_entity_poly.pdbx_seq_one_letter_code
_entity_poly.pdbx_strand_id
1 'polypeptide(L)'
;MDIRSSIGLCESKNVAAADIIAACQGNASGDLPENVADWVTAHGAELTAEDVELALEAVGRVAGEESELAELWDDADEPKWRESLEDLSERLRAALR
;
A
#
# COMPACT_ATOMS: atom_id res chain seq x y z
N MET A 1 -2.80 13.02 -9.38
CA MET A 1 -1.68 12.07 -9.21
C MET A 1 -2.24 10.72 -9.61
N ASP A 2 -1.65 10.06 -10.60
CA ASP A 2 -2.11 8.75 -11.06
C ASP A 2 -1.43 7.68 -10.19
N ILE A 3 -2.22 6.92 -9.42
CA ILE A 3 -1.71 5.88 -8.52
C ILE A 3 -1.02 4.77 -9.31
N ARG A 4 -1.52 4.44 -10.51
CA ARG A 4 -0.89 3.45 -11.39
C ARG A 4 0.48 3.91 -11.87
N SER A 5 0.65 5.22 -12.07
CA SER A 5 1.94 5.79 -12.45
C SER A 5 2.92 5.94 -11.28
N SER A 6 2.47 5.72 -10.04
CA SER A 6 3.29 5.87 -8.82
C SER A 6 3.89 4.55 -8.33
N ILE A 7 3.27 3.41 -8.65
CA ILE A 7 3.81 2.07 -8.41
C ILE A 7 5.04 1.89 -9.31
N GLY A 8 6.22 1.78 -8.69
CA GLY A 8 7.49 1.53 -9.40
C GLY A 8 8.48 2.70 -9.49
N LEU A 9 8.22 3.86 -8.85
CA LEU A 9 9.14 5.01 -8.87
C LEU A 9 10.12 5.06 -7.68
N CYS A 10 9.66 4.74 -6.46
CA CYS A 10 10.47 4.57 -5.24
C CYS A 10 9.69 3.69 -4.25
N GLU A 11 10.39 2.90 -3.43
CA GLU A 11 9.80 1.91 -2.52
C GLU A 11 8.80 2.52 -1.51
N SER A 12 9.07 3.72 -0.99
CA SER A 12 8.15 4.42 -0.09
C SER A 12 6.83 4.84 -0.76
N LYS A 13 6.83 5.10 -2.07
CA LYS A 13 5.61 5.41 -2.82
C LYS A 13 4.77 4.17 -3.09
N ASN A 14 5.39 2.99 -3.11
CA ASN A 14 4.67 1.73 -3.28
C ASN A 14 3.83 1.41 -2.04
N VAL A 15 4.36 1.59 -0.83
CA VAL A 15 3.60 1.39 0.42
C VAL A 15 2.47 2.41 0.55
N ALA A 16 2.73 3.68 0.23
CA ALA A 16 1.71 4.72 0.25
C ALA A 16 0.58 4.46 -0.77
N ALA A 17 0.92 4.01 -1.99
CA ALA A 17 -0.07 3.64 -2.99
C ALA A 17 -0.90 2.42 -2.56
N ALA A 18 -0.26 1.42 -1.96
CA ALA A 18 -0.92 0.22 -1.45
C ALA A 18 -1.92 0.54 -0.32
N ASP A 19 -1.57 1.43 0.62
CA ASP A 19 -2.49 1.83 1.68
C ASP A 19 -3.68 2.65 1.17
N ILE A 20 -3.48 3.49 0.14
CA ILE A 20 -4.60 4.19 -0.52
C ILE A 20 -5.52 3.19 -1.23
N ILE A 21 -4.99 2.16 -1.88
CA ILE A 21 -5.80 1.11 -2.52
C ILE A 21 -6.60 0.32 -1.47
N ALA A 22 -5.99 -0.03 -0.33
CA ALA A 22 -6.71 -0.67 0.77
C ALA A 22 -7.82 0.24 1.33
N ALA A 23 -7.55 1.55 1.44
CA ALA A 23 -8.54 2.53 1.88
C ALA A 23 -9.70 2.71 0.89
N CYS A 24 -9.43 2.67 -0.43
CA CYS A 24 -10.47 2.66 -1.47
C CYS A 24 -11.44 1.51 -1.34
N GLN A 25 -11.01 0.41 -0.74
CA GLN A 25 -11.81 -0.80 -0.55
C GLN A 25 -12.46 -0.84 0.84
N GLY A 26 -12.47 0.28 1.57
CA GLY A 26 -13.08 0.41 2.89
C GLY A 26 -12.22 -0.12 4.05
N ASN A 27 -10.96 -0.46 3.80
CA ASN A 27 -10.03 -1.01 4.79
C ASN A 27 -8.84 -0.05 5.05
N ALA A 28 -9.13 1.21 5.37
CA ALA A 28 -8.10 2.18 5.72
C ALA A 28 -7.43 1.82 7.06
N SER A 29 -6.11 1.99 7.17
CA SER A 29 -5.36 1.75 8.42
C SER A 29 -5.66 2.79 9.51
N GLY A 30 -6.23 3.94 9.14
CA GLY A 30 -6.60 5.03 10.03
C GLY A 30 -7.34 6.17 9.32
N ASP A 31 -7.47 7.31 9.98
CA ASP A 31 -8.05 8.52 9.38
C ASP A 31 -7.17 9.01 8.22
N LEU A 32 -7.73 8.92 7.02
CA LEU A 32 -7.09 9.48 5.84
C LEU A 32 -7.13 11.00 5.90
N PRO A 33 -6.04 11.70 5.52
CA PRO A 33 -6.12 13.13 5.29
C PRO A 33 -7.20 13.44 4.25
N GLU A 34 -7.93 14.54 4.43
CA GLU A 34 -9.14 14.90 3.66
C GLU A 34 -8.91 14.81 2.14
N ASN A 35 -7.75 15.28 1.65
CA ASN A 35 -7.40 15.22 0.23
C ASN A 35 -7.23 13.80 -0.33
N VAL A 36 -6.91 12.83 0.53
CA VAL A 36 -6.78 11.40 0.18
C VAL A 36 -8.15 10.73 0.25
N ALA A 37 -8.96 11.03 1.29
CA ALA A 37 -10.32 10.54 1.41
C ALA A 37 -11.23 10.98 0.24
N ASP A 38 -11.08 12.24 -0.20
CA ASP A 38 -11.79 12.77 -1.36
C ASP A 38 -11.39 12.04 -2.65
N TRP A 39 -10.10 11.74 -2.82
CA TRP A 39 -9.61 11.02 -3.99
C TRP A 39 -10.11 9.58 -4.02
N VAL A 40 -10.04 8.91 -2.85
CA VAL A 40 -10.56 7.56 -2.62
C VAL A 40 -12.05 7.49 -2.96
N THR A 41 -12.84 8.44 -2.48
CA THR A 41 -14.28 8.49 -2.75
C THR A 41 -14.57 8.71 -4.24
N ALA A 42 -13.76 9.53 -4.91
CA ALA A 42 -13.96 9.88 -6.31
C ALA A 42 -13.48 8.80 -7.31
N HIS A 43 -12.41 8.06 -7.00
CA HIS A 43 -11.74 7.16 -7.96
C HIS A 43 -11.64 5.70 -7.46
N GLY A 44 -11.97 5.43 -6.20
CA GLY A 44 -11.84 4.09 -5.61
C GLY A 44 -12.71 3.04 -6.29
N ALA A 45 -13.85 3.43 -6.86
CA ALA A 45 -14.72 2.55 -7.64
C ALA A 45 -14.12 2.13 -9.01
N GLU A 46 -13.07 2.81 -9.48
CA GLU A 46 -12.38 2.50 -10.73
C GLU A 46 -11.18 1.55 -10.54
N LEU A 47 -10.86 1.20 -9.29
CA LEU A 47 -9.82 0.22 -8.98
C LEU A 47 -10.30 -1.19 -9.32
N THR A 48 -9.46 -1.89 -10.06
CA THR A 48 -9.70 -3.26 -10.51
C THR A 48 -8.97 -4.26 -9.63
N ALA A 49 -9.32 -5.55 -9.74
CA ALA A 49 -8.57 -6.61 -9.09
C ALA A 49 -7.09 -6.61 -9.50
N GLU A 50 -6.77 -6.25 -10.75
CA GLU A 50 -5.40 -6.13 -11.26
C GLU A 50 -4.61 -5.03 -10.53
N ASP A 51 -5.27 -3.92 -10.16
CA ASP A 51 -4.64 -2.85 -9.38
C ASP A 51 -4.32 -3.31 -7.94
N VAL A 52 -5.18 -4.14 -7.36
CA VAL A 52 -4.96 -4.73 -6.03
C VAL A 52 -3.83 -5.76 -6.07
N GLU A 53 -3.73 -6.56 -7.13
CA GLU A 53 -2.62 -7.49 -7.35
C GLU A 53 -1.28 -6.75 -7.52
N LEU A 54 -1.26 -5.65 -8.29
CA LEU A 54 -0.09 -4.78 -8.41
C LEU A 54 0.34 -4.19 -7.07
N ALA A 55 -0.62 -3.78 -6.22
CA ALA A 55 -0.34 -3.30 -4.88
C ALA A 55 0.28 -4.38 -3.99
N LEU A 56 -0.25 -5.61 -4.05
CA LEU A 56 0.29 -6.76 -3.32
C LEU A 56 1.73 -7.10 -3.75
N GLU A 57 2.00 -7.07 -5.06
CA GLU A 57 3.35 -7.28 -5.58
C GLU A 57 4.31 -6.20 -5.09
N ALA A 58 3.87 -4.94 -5.09
CA ALA A 58 4.68 -3.82 -4.64
C ALA A 58 4.99 -3.88 -3.13
N VAL A 59 4.02 -4.26 -2.29
CA VAL A 59 4.23 -4.51 -0.86
C VAL A 59 5.18 -5.69 -0.65
N GLY A 60 5.03 -6.76 -1.42
CA GLY A 60 5.94 -7.91 -1.37
C GLY A 60 7.39 -7.57 -1.71
N ARG A 61 7.61 -6.66 -2.67
CA ARG A 61 8.97 -6.15 -2.98
C ARG A 61 9.58 -5.38 -1.81
N VAL A 62 8.80 -4.53 -1.15
CA VAL A 62 9.27 -3.73 0.00
C VAL A 62 9.57 -4.61 1.23
N ALA A 63 8.85 -5.73 1.39
CA ALA A 63 9.13 -6.69 2.46
C ALA A 63 10.29 -7.64 2.15
N GLY A 64 10.84 -7.60 0.92
CA GLY A 64 11.87 -8.51 0.45
C GLY A 64 13.27 -8.20 0.98
N GLU A 65 14.14 -9.21 0.90
CA GLU A 65 15.54 -9.12 1.37
C GLU A 65 16.40 -8.16 0.54
N GLU A 66 15.99 -7.81 -0.67
CA GLU A 66 16.70 -6.87 -1.56
C GLU A 66 16.17 -5.43 -1.44
N SER A 67 15.28 -5.14 -0.47
CA SER A 67 14.69 -3.82 -0.31
C SER A 67 15.57 -2.90 0.54
N GLU A 68 16.05 -1.82 -0.06
CA GLU A 68 16.79 -0.77 0.64
C GLU A 68 15.95 -0.15 1.77
N LEU A 69 14.62 -0.10 1.59
CA LEU A 69 13.69 0.35 2.62
C LEU A 69 13.56 -0.65 3.79
N ALA A 70 13.56 -1.95 3.50
CA ALA A 70 13.59 -2.99 4.54
C ALA A 70 14.88 -2.91 5.36
N GLU A 71 16.03 -2.77 4.70
CA GLU A 71 17.32 -2.59 5.37
C GLU A 71 17.31 -1.36 6.28
N LEU A 72 16.80 -0.22 5.77
CA LEU A 72 16.73 1.02 6.54
C LEU A 72 15.78 0.93 7.75
N TRP A 73 14.66 0.22 7.61
CA TRP A 73 13.72 0.01 8.71
C TRP A 73 14.19 -1.05 9.71
N ASP A 74 14.97 -2.04 9.28
CA ASP A 74 15.66 -2.97 10.17
C ASP A 74 16.74 -2.27 10.99
N ASP A 75 17.52 -1.39 10.36
CA ASP A 75 18.51 -0.55 11.04
C ASP A 75 17.88 0.43 12.05
N ALA A 76 16.61 0.79 11.86
CA ALA A 76 15.86 1.65 12.78
C ALA A 76 15.34 0.91 14.03
N ASP A 77 15.56 -0.40 14.16
CA ASP A 77 15.12 -1.23 15.29
C ASP A 77 13.58 -1.16 15.53
N GLU A 78 12.81 -0.95 14.46
CA GLU A 78 11.33 -0.91 14.48
C GLU A 78 10.71 -2.20 13.89
N PRO A 79 10.81 -3.38 14.53
CA PRO A 79 10.35 -4.65 13.94
C PRO A 79 8.85 -4.70 13.58
N LYS A 80 8.05 -3.75 14.07
CA LYS A 80 6.62 -3.61 13.79
C LYS A 80 6.31 -3.20 12.35
N TRP A 81 7.31 -2.72 11.58
CA TRP A 81 7.09 -2.35 10.18
C TRP A 81 6.66 -3.57 9.36
N ARG A 82 7.22 -4.76 9.64
CA ARG A 82 6.83 -6.01 8.98
C ARG A 82 5.39 -6.40 9.30
N GLU A 83 5.00 -6.31 10.57
CA GLU A 83 3.61 -6.55 11.00
C GLU A 83 2.63 -5.59 10.31
N SER A 84 3.05 -4.33 10.10
CA SER A 84 2.23 -3.32 9.42
C SER A 84 2.07 -3.62 7.92
N LEU A 85 3.11 -4.13 7.25
CA LEU A 85 3.01 -4.57 5.85
C LEU A 85 2.20 -5.86 5.69
N GLU A 86 2.27 -6.77 6.67
CA GLU A 86 1.47 -7.98 6.70
C GLU A 86 -0.02 -7.64 6.82
N ASP A 87 -0.37 -6.78 7.78
CA ASP A 87 -1.73 -6.24 7.95
C ASP A 87 -2.23 -5.55 6.66
N LEU A 88 -1.40 -4.71 6.03
CA LEU A 88 -1.73 -4.09 4.75
C LEU A 88 -2.00 -5.12 3.65
N SER A 89 -1.19 -6.18 3.58
CA SER A 89 -1.37 -7.25 2.61
C SER A 89 -2.64 -8.06 2.86
N GLU A 90 -3.03 -8.28 4.11
CA GLU A 90 -4.29 -8.94 4.47
C GLU A 90 -5.50 -8.10 4.03
N ARG A 91 -5.46 -6.78 4.26
CA ARG A 91 -6.50 -5.84 3.83
C ARG A 91 -6.67 -5.82 2.30
N LEU A 92 -5.56 -5.82 1.56
CA LEU A 92 -5.59 -5.91 0.11
C LEU A 92 -6.17 -7.26 -0.38
N ARG A 93 -5.80 -8.38 0.24
CA ARG A 93 -6.38 -9.70 -0.11
C ARG A 93 -7.86 -9.81 0.23
N ALA A 94 -8.32 -9.17 1.29
CA ALA A 94 -9.73 -9.12 1.64
C ALA A 94 -10.55 -8.38 0.57
N ALA A 95 -9.96 -7.38 -0.09
CA ALA A 95 -10.59 -6.63 -1.18
C ALA A 95 -10.69 -7.41 -2.51
N LEU A 96 -10.01 -8.54 -2.65
CA LEU A 96 -10.10 -9.43 -3.82
C LEU A 96 -11.22 -10.49 -3.71
N ARG A 97 -11.90 -10.59 -2.56
CA ARG A 97 -12.97 -11.58 -2.31
C ARG A 97 -14.35 -11.01 -2.56
#